data_AF-A0A944X2T7-F1
#
_entry.id   AF-A0A944X2T7-F1
#
_cell.length_a   1.000
_cell.length_b   1.000
_cell.length_c   1.000
_cell.angle_alpha   90.00
_cell.angle_beta   90.00
_cell.angle_gamma   90.00
#
_symmetry.space_group_name_H-M   'P 1'
#
loop_
_entity.id
_entity.type
_entity.pdbx_description
1 polymer ?
#
loop_
_entity_poly.entity_id
_entity_poly.type
_entity_poly.pdbx_seq_one_letter_code
_entity_poly.pdbx_strand_id
1 'polypeptide(L)'
;MKSNRAPHCHLVSLILSTLFLLMPTISLAGKPFVKKIRVAGNTLIDPYFMDGYLDLGNGLNMTPEIMDLVASELRANYNYHGYTFVDAYPTLKVKNGVMTIKVDEKDEYHWGRPRAERAVLKQAFLHGITLKDYKKQEIIESLLKGYQKQRTIEEVVAEFLVKKQRKLMEEINSQRITALREQVFDKVREFQMIKQNLEEQETRRVAEMRSRVQSAGIKKMDDSMPESPQLIADEYSDLDIFLDNAMFEETLNPGL
;
A
#
# COMPACT_ATOMS: atom_id res chain seq x y z
N MET A 1 10.34 -74.58 -8.78
CA MET A 1 9.51 -73.82 -9.73
C MET A 1 9.32 -72.42 -9.18
N LYS A 2 9.62 -71.39 -9.98
CA LYS A 2 9.56 -69.98 -9.60
C LYS A 2 8.09 -69.53 -9.43
N SER A 3 7.77 -68.94 -8.29
CA SER A 3 6.60 -68.08 -8.12
C SER A 3 6.98 -66.64 -8.49
N ASN A 4 6.05 -65.96 -9.16
CA ASN A 4 6.23 -64.70 -9.86
C ASN A 4 5.36 -63.63 -9.19
N ARG A 5 5.93 -62.43 -9.04
CA ARG A 5 5.29 -61.10 -8.95
C ARG A 5 4.53 -60.68 -7.68
N ALA A 6 5.10 -59.66 -7.04
CA ALA A 6 4.40 -58.41 -6.75
C ALA A 6 5.30 -57.24 -7.22
N PRO A 7 4.87 -56.36 -8.15
CA PRO A 7 5.69 -55.26 -8.64
C PRO A 7 5.07 -53.89 -8.34
N HIS A 8 4.91 -53.47 -7.08
CA HIS A 8 4.24 -52.17 -6.82
C HIS A 8 4.84 -51.26 -5.73
N CYS A 9 5.90 -51.63 -5.03
CA CYS A 9 6.44 -50.74 -3.97
C CYS A 9 7.51 -49.73 -4.43
N HIS A 10 8.14 -49.89 -5.59
CA HIS A 10 9.21 -48.98 -6.02
C HIS A 10 8.73 -47.71 -6.73
N LEU A 11 7.53 -47.71 -7.30
CA LEU A 11 6.99 -46.56 -8.04
C LEU A 11 6.54 -45.45 -7.09
N VAL A 12 5.97 -45.79 -5.92
CA VAL A 12 5.56 -44.82 -4.89
C VAL A 12 6.78 -44.14 -4.26
N SER A 13 7.88 -44.88 -4.04
CA SER A 13 9.13 -44.32 -3.53
C SER A 13 9.78 -43.34 -4.52
N LEU A 14 9.64 -43.58 -5.83
CA LEU A 14 10.15 -42.70 -6.88
C LEU A 14 9.32 -41.42 -7.00
N ILE A 15 7.99 -41.51 -6.87
CA ILE A 15 7.09 -40.34 -6.92
C ILE A 15 7.25 -39.46 -5.67
N LEU A 16 7.42 -40.04 -4.48
CA LEU A 16 7.74 -39.27 -3.26
C LEU A 16 9.12 -38.61 -3.32
N SER A 17 10.12 -39.27 -3.93
CA SER A 17 11.45 -38.69 -4.13
C SER A 17 11.44 -37.51 -5.10
N THR A 18 10.58 -37.52 -6.12
CA THR A 18 10.42 -36.38 -7.03
C THR A 18 9.61 -35.24 -6.44
N LEU A 19 8.71 -35.51 -5.49
CA LEU A 19 7.95 -34.47 -4.80
C LEU A 19 8.84 -33.65 -3.84
N PHE A 20 9.89 -34.26 -3.27
CA PHE A 20 10.90 -33.55 -2.48
C PHE A 20 11.83 -32.64 -3.33
N LEU A 21 11.94 -32.89 -4.63
CA LEU A 21 12.68 -32.04 -5.58
C LEU A 21 11.82 -30.91 -6.18
N LEU A 22 10.51 -30.95 -5.96
CA LEU A 22 9.53 -29.93 -6.36
C LEU A 22 9.02 -29.11 -5.17
N MET A 23 9.62 -29.27 -3.99
CA MET A 23 9.50 -28.23 -2.98
C MET A 23 10.13 -26.98 -3.58
N PRO A 24 9.40 -25.85 -3.71
CA PRO A 24 10.08 -24.59 -3.88
C PRO A 24 11.05 -24.56 -2.71
N THR A 25 12.35 -24.44 -2.99
CA THR A 25 13.25 -23.84 -2.03
C THR A 25 12.49 -22.61 -1.57
N ILE A 26 11.97 -22.62 -0.35
CA ILE A 26 11.69 -21.39 0.35
C ILE A 26 13.08 -20.78 0.36
N SER A 27 13.33 -19.93 -0.65
CA SER A 27 14.52 -19.14 -0.74
C SER A 27 14.39 -18.23 0.46
N LEU A 28 14.84 -18.73 1.60
CA LEU A 28 15.41 -17.94 2.65
C LEU A 28 16.49 -17.16 1.90
N ALA A 29 16.11 -15.99 1.38
CA ALA A 29 16.95 -15.16 0.54
C ALA A 29 18.29 -15.09 1.26
N GLY A 30 19.33 -15.67 0.65
CA GLY A 30 20.63 -15.80 1.29
C GLY A 30 21.00 -14.44 1.86
N LYS A 31 21.30 -14.38 3.16
CA LYS A 31 21.59 -13.12 3.86
C LYS A 31 22.56 -12.32 2.97
N PRO A 32 22.21 -11.11 2.53
CA PRO A 32 23.00 -10.41 1.54
C PRO A 32 24.39 -10.11 2.11
N PHE A 33 25.41 -10.70 1.49
CA PHE A 33 26.80 -10.47 1.89
C PHE A 33 27.30 -9.15 1.30
N VAL A 34 27.69 -8.23 2.17
CA VAL A 34 28.13 -6.89 1.80
C VAL A 34 29.61 -6.74 2.12
N LYS A 35 30.39 -6.38 1.11
CA LYS A 35 31.82 -6.08 1.19
C LYS A 35 32.09 -4.61 1.46
N LYS A 36 31.25 -3.71 0.92
CA LYS A 36 31.41 -2.26 1.05
C LYS A 36 30.07 -1.57 1.22
N ILE A 37 30.05 -0.52 2.03
CA ILE A 37 28.92 0.40 2.16
C ILE A 37 29.25 1.69 1.40
N ARG A 38 28.30 2.16 0.60
CA ARG A 38 28.39 3.44 -0.08
C ARG A 38 27.33 4.37 0.48
N VAL A 39 27.74 5.58 0.86
CA VAL A 39 26.80 6.64 1.24
C VAL A 39 26.43 7.44 -0.02
N ALA A 40 25.14 7.76 -0.17
CA ALA A 40 24.62 8.56 -1.27
C ALA A 40 23.76 9.69 -0.73
N GLY A 41 23.94 10.90 -1.24
CA GLY A 41 23.22 12.10 -0.77
C GLY A 41 23.98 12.89 0.30
N ASN A 42 25.20 12.48 0.67
CA ASN A 42 26.04 13.23 1.59
C ASN A 42 26.70 14.42 0.88
N THR A 43 26.46 15.62 1.38
CA THR A 43 27.10 16.86 0.94
C THR A 43 27.68 17.67 2.10
N LEU A 44 27.23 17.41 3.33
CA LEU A 44 27.74 18.06 4.54
C LEU A 44 29.02 17.40 5.08
N ILE A 45 29.16 16.08 4.91
CA ILE A 45 30.36 15.34 5.32
C ILE A 45 31.04 14.76 4.07
N ASP A 46 32.37 14.91 4.03
CA ASP A 46 33.20 14.45 2.92
C ASP A 46 33.02 12.94 2.68
N PRO A 47 32.72 12.51 1.43
CA PRO A 47 32.67 11.10 1.06
C PRO A 47 33.91 10.30 1.46
N TYR A 48 35.11 10.88 1.41
CA TYR A 48 36.35 10.17 1.77
C TYR A 48 36.40 9.80 3.26
N PHE A 49 35.85 10.65 4.12
CA PHE A 49 35.75 10.35 5.55
C PHE A 49 34.77 9.21 5.80
N MET A 50 33.66 9.20 5.07
CA MET A 50 32.61 8.18 5.19
C MET A 50 33.06 6.79 4.71
N ASP A 51 33.84 6.75 3.63
CA ASP A 51 34.37 5.50 3.07
C ASP A 51 35.29 4.75 4.06
N GLY A 52 36.05 5.48 4.89
CA GLY A 52 36.86 4.89 5.96
C GLY A 52 36.06 4.57 7.22
N TYR A 53 35.07 5.40 7.57
CA TYR A 53 34.23 5.21 8.76
C TYR A 53 33.34 3.97 8.68
N LEU A 54 32.84 3.64 7.49
CA LEU A 54 31.94 2.50 7.24
C LEU A 54 32.66 1.30 6.60
N ASP A 55 33.96 1.14 6.86
CA ASP A 55 34.71 0.00 6.35
C ASP A 55 34.29 -1.31 7.05
N LEU A 56 33.87 -2.29 6.25
CA LEU A 56 33.46 -3.61 6.72
C LEU A 56 34.62 -4.62 6.71
N GLY A 57 35.82 -4.21 6.27
CA GLY A 57 37.00 -5.08 6.15
C GLY A 57 36.74 -6.27 5.24
N ASN A 58 36.61 -7.47 5.83
CA ASN A 58 36.36 -8.71 5.08
C ASN A 58 34.91 -8.87 4.59
N GLY A 59 34.02 -7.94 4.95
CA GLY A 59 32.60 -7.98 4.62
C GLY A 59 31.74 -8.62 5.71
N LEU A 60 30.44 -8.32 5.67
CA LEU A 60 29.47 -8.70 6.69
C LEU A 60 28.18 -9.21 6.05
N ASN A 61 27.56 -10.20 6.68
CA ASN A 61 26.20 -10.62 6.34
C ASN A 61 25.22 -9.57 6.88
N MET A 62 24.58 -8.83 5.98
CA MET A 62 23.66 -7.77 6.38
C MET A 62 22.28 -8.34 6.65
N THR A 63 21.87 -8.32 7.93
CA THR A 63 20.47 -8.50 8.33
C THR A 63 19.78 -7.14 8.44
N PRO A 64 18.45 -7.06 8.42
CA PRO A 64 17.74 -5.79 8.61
C PRO A 64 18.17 -5.05 9.88
N GLU A 65 18.41 -5.76 10.99
CA GLU A 65 18.84 -5.13 12.25
C GLU A 65 20.24 -4.51 12.13
N ILE A 66 21.16 -5.15 11.41
CA ILE A 66 22.50 -4.60 11.16
C ILE A 66 22.40 -3.39 10.22
N MET A 67 21.53 -3.44 9.21
CA MET A 67 21.32 -2.30 8.31
C MET A 67 20.80 -1.07 9.07
N ASP A 68 19.84 -1.27 9.97
CA ASP A 68 19.30 -0.22 10.83
C ASP A 68 20.36 0.30 11.80
N LEU A 69 21.18 -0.59 12.36
CA LEU A 69 22.31 -0.20 13.20
C LEU A 69 23.28 0.70 12.41
N VAL A 70 23.70 0.31 11.21
CA VAL A 70 24.61 1.13 10.39
C VAL A 70 23.98 2.48 10.04
N ALA A 71 22.70 2.51 9.70
CA ALA A 71 22.00 3.77 9.43
C ALA A 71 21.93 4.67 10.68
N SER A 72 21.72 4.08 11.86
CA SER A 72 21.72 4.80 13.14
C SER A 72 23.10 5.34 13.52
N GLU A 73 24.18 4.58 13.28
CA GLU A 73 25.56 5.01 13.49
C GLU A 73 25.93 6.15 12.53
N LEU A 74 25.52 6.04 11.27
CA LEU A 74 25.70 7.12 10.30
C LEU A 74 25.01 8.41 10.79
N ARG A 75 23.76 8.31 11.25
CA ARG A 75 23.04 9.44 11.84
C ARG A 75 23.73 9.99 13.09
N ALA A 76 24.27 9.12 13.96
CA ALA A 76 25.03 9.54 15.13
C ALA A 76 26.31 10.29 14.76
N ASN A 77 27.00 9.88 13.69
CA ASN A 77 28.16 10.60 13.15
C ASN A 77 27.77 12.01 12.66
N TYR A 78 26.67 12.14 11.92
CA TYR A 78 26.12 13.45 11.55
C TYR A 78 25.80 14.33 12.77
N ASN A 79 25.16 13.74 13.80
CA ASN A 79 24.87 14.44 15.05
C ASN A 79 26.15 14.90 15.76
N TYR A 80 27.21 14.09 15.76
CA TYR A 80 28.51 14.45 16.34
C TYR A 80 29.12 15.69 15.66
N HIS A 81 28.92 15.84 14.34
CA HIS A 81 29.32 17.03 13.60
C HIS A 81 28.34 18.22 13.74
N GLY A 82 27.26 18.07 14.51
CA GLY A 82 26.28 19.11 14.79
C GLY A 82 25.17 19.23 13.74
N TYR A 83 24.98 18.20 12.91
CA TYR A 83 23.90 18.11 11.92
C TYR A 83 22.81 17.18 12.43
N THR A 84 21.81 17.74 13.11
CA THR A 84 20.81 16.96 13.86
C THR A 84 19.59 16.56 13.03
N PHE A 85 19.37 17.23 11.89
CA PHE A 85 18.20 17.03 11.03
C PHE A 85 18.54 16.23 9.79
N VAL A 86 19.38 15.21 9.96
CA VAL A 86 19.77 14.30 8.89
C VAL A 86 19.13 12.95 9.14
N ASP A 87 18.48 12.42 8.11
CA ASP A 87 17.94 11.07 8.11
C ASP A 87 18.78 10.16 7.20
N ALA A 88 18.89 8.90 7.58
CA ALA A 88 19.62 7.88 6.84
C ALA A 88 18.75 6.64 6.68
N TYR A 89 18.69 6.13 5.44
CA TYR A 89 17.86 4.99 5.08
C TYR A 89 18.69 3.95 4.32
N PRO A 90 18.81 2.72 4.84
CA PRO A 90 19.51 1.66 4.12
C PRO A 90 18.67 1.22 2.91
N THR A 91 19.34 0.95 1.78
CA THR A 91 18.66 0.34 0.64
C THR A 91 18.90 -1.16 0.62
N LEU A 92 17.81 -1.94 0.59
CA LEU A 92 17.84 -3.42 0.59
C LEU A 92 18.56 -4.03 -0.63
N LYS A 93 18.85 -3.22 -1.66
CA LYS A 93 19.46 -3.69 -2.91
C LYS A 93 20.98 -3.67 -2.78
N VAL A 94 21.56 -4.85 -2.58
CA VAL A 94 23.02 -5.06 -2.68
C VAL A 94 23.37 -5.42 -4.12
N LYS A 95 24.28 -4.65 -4.73
CA LYS A 95 24.80 -4.91 -6.07
C LYS A 95 26.30 -5.19 -5.98
N ASN A 96 26.75 -6.36 -6.46
CA ASN A 96 28.16 -6.75 -6.44
C ASN A 96 28.82 -6.68 -5.03
N GLY A 97 28.06 -6.97 -3.98
CA GLY A 97 28.54 -6.84 -2.59
C GLY A 97 28.65 -5.40 -2.10
N VAL A 98 28.10 -4.42 -2.82
CA VAL A 98 28.02 -3.02 -2.37
C VAL A 98 26.58 -2.70 -1.96
N MET A 99 26.41 -2.28 -0.71
CA MET A 99 25.15 -1.75 -0.19
C MET A 99 25.18 -0.22 -0.25
N THR A 100 24.05 0.40 -0.60
CA THR A 100 23.94 1.86 -0.57
C THR A 100 23.08 2.31 0.60
N ILE A 101 23.55 3.30 1.37
CA ILE A 101 22.75 4.02 2.36
C ILE A 101 22.45 5.39 1.78
N LYS A 102 21.18 5.75 1.72
CA LYS A 102 20.75 7.07 1.29
C LYS A 102 20.67 7.98 2.50
N VAL A 103 21.24 9.17 2.38
CA VAL A 103 21.18 10.22 3.38
C VAL A 103 20.33 11.35 2.82
N ASP A 104 19.40 11.82 3.64
CA ASP A 104 18.61 13.02 3.37
C ASP A 104 19.08 14.17 4.28
N GLU A 105 19.74 15.15 3.66
CA GLU A 105 20.23 16.36 4.32
C GLU A 105 19.29 17.55 4.10
N LYS A 106 18.15 17.35 3.42
CA LYS A 106 17.24 18.44 3.02
C LYS A 106 16.79 19.26 4.21
N ASP A 107 16.40 18.61 5.30
CA ASP A 107 15.91 19.28 6.51
C ASP A 107 17.02 20.10 7.18
N GLU A 108 18.26 19.61 7.16
CA GLU A 108 19.43 20.34 7.65
C GLU A 108 19.67 21.63 6.82
N TYR A 109 19.42 21.60 5.51
CA TYR A 109 19.44 22.80 4.66
C TYR A 109 18.23 23.73 4.86
N HIS A 110 17.10 23.22 5.38
CA HIS A 110 15.91 24.02 5.65
C HIS A 110 15.90 24.61 7.05
N TRP A 111 16.28 23.89 8.10
CA TRP A 111 16.17 24.39 9.48
C TRP A 111 17.44 24.22 10.30
N GLY A 112 18.51 23.69 9.69
CA GLY A 112 19.75 23.35 10.37
C GLY A 112 20.85 24.40 10.26
N ARG A 113 22.04 23.98 10.68
CA ARG A 113 23.25 24.81 10.79
C ARG A 113 23.73 25.39 9.45
N PRO A 114 23.74 24.64 8.33
CA PRO A 114 24.17 25.16 7.03
C PRO A 114 23.36 26.37 6.57
N ARG A 115 22.05 26.41 6.85
CA ARG A 115 21.18 27.55 6.52
C ARG A 115 21.56 28.78 7.35
N ALA A 116 21.72 28.59 8.66
CA ALA A 116 22.07 29.68 9.58
C ALA A 116 23.44 30.28 9.24
N GLU A 117 24.45 29.43 9.03
CA GLU A 117 25.79 29.87 8.62
C GLU A 117 25.77 30.66 7.33
N ARG A 118 25.05 30.16 6.30
CA ARG A 118 24.89 30.87 5.03
C ARG A 118 24.20 32.22 5.21
N ALA A 119 23.17 32.29 6.05
CA ALA A 119 22.46 33.55 6.33
C ALA A 119 23.37 34.58 7.00
N VAL A 120 24.14 34.17 8.01
CA VAL A 120 25.09 35.05 8.71
C VAL A 120 26.19 35.53 7.79
N LEU A 121 26.83 34.62 7.04
CA LEU A 121 27.90 34.97 6.11
C LEU A 121 27.40 35.89 4.99
N LYS A 122 26.19 35.64 4.46
CA LYS A 122 25.56 36.50 3.46
C LYS A 122 25.35 37.92 4.01
N GLN A 123 24.84 38.05 5.23
CA GLN A 123 24.62 39.37 5.84
C GLN A 123 25.94 40.10 6.15
N ALA A 124 26.94 39.38 6.68
CA ALA A 124 28.26 39.95 6.93
C ALA A 124 28.91 40.47 5.64
N PHE A 125 28.82 39.70 4.56
CA PHE A 125 29.32 40.09 3.25
C PHE A 125 28.60 41.33 2.70
N LEU A 126 27.26 41.35 2.73
CA LEU A 126 26.45 42.47 2.23
C LEU A 126 26.73 43.79 2.95
N HIS A 127 27.08 43.73 4.23
CA HIS A 127 27.33 44.91 5.05
C HIS A 127 28.82 45.19 5.29
N GLY A 128 29.73 44.41 4.67
CA GLY A 128 31.18 44.58 4.84
C GLY A 128 31.67 44.37 6.27
N ILE A 129 30.97 43.58 7.08
CA ILE A 129 31.28 43.35 8.49
C ILE A 129 32.22 42.16 8.64
N THR A 130 33.34 42.35 9.33
CA THR A 130 34.19 41.23 9.76
C THR A 130 33.72 40.74 11.13
N LEU A 131 33.08 39.57 11.17
CA LEU A 131 32.60 38.96 12.42
C LEU A 131 33.72 38.16 13.11
N LYS A 132 33.86 38.34 14.42
CA LYS A 132 34.68 37.44 15.25
C LYS A 132 33.96 36.10 15.43
N ASP A 133 34.71 35.00 15.50
CA ASP A 133 34.14 33.64 15.52
C ASP A 133 33.12 33.41 16.65
N TYR A 134 33.38 33.94 17.85
CA TYR A 134 32.43 33.80 18.97
C TYR A 134 31.10 34.51 18.70
N LYS A 135 31.12 35.70 18.07
CA LYS A 135 29.90 36.43 17.69
C LYS A 135 29.17 35.72 16.57
N LYS A 136 29.90 35.18 15.60
CA LYS A 136 29.33 34.37 14.52
C LYS A 136 28.55 33.17 15.10
N GLN A 137 29.17 32.44 16.02
CA GLN A 137 28.56 31.27 16.66
C GLN A 137 27.32 31.64 17.49
N GLU A 138 27.39 32.71 18.28
CA GLU A 138 26.27 33.23 19.08
C GLU A 138 25.05 33.57 18.19
N ILE A 139 25.28 34.21 17.04
CA ILE A 139 24.21 34.54 16.09
C ILE A 139 23.63 33.27 15.44
N ILE A 140 24.48 32.32 15.05
CA ILE A 140 24.05 31.04 14.47
C ILE A 140 23.13 30.30 15.44
N GLU A 141 23.51 30.18 16.71
CA GLU A 141 22.71 29.50 17.74
C GLU A 141 21.36 30.18 17.97
N SER A 142 21.31 31.51 17.93
CA SER A 142 20.05 32.27 18.00
C SER A 142 19.14 31.98 16.79
N LEU A 143 19.72 31.95 15.57
CA LEU A 143 18.97 31.61 14.36
C LEU A 143 18.45 30.17 14.37
N LEU A 144 19.27 29.22 14.83
CA LEU A 144 18.87 27.81 14.97
C LEU A 144 17.64 27.66 15.88
N LYS A 145 17.61 28.34 17.03
CA LYS A 145 16.44 28.36 17.91
C LYS A 145 15.21 28.96 17.22
N GLY A 146 15.41 29.98 16.37
CA GLY A 146 14.35 30.56 15.56
C GLY A 146 13.80 29.58 14.52
N TYR A 147 14.67 28.88 13.79
CA TYR A 147 14.28 27.88 12.79
C TYR A 147 13.59 26.68 13.40
N GLN A 148 14.01 26.22 14.59
CA GLN A 148 13.33 25.16 15.32
C GLN A 148 11.87 25.54 15.62
N LYS A 149 11.62 26.79 16.07
CA LYS A 149 10.25 27.28 16.29
C LYS A 149 9.44 27.39 15.00
N GLN A 150 10.08 27.76 13.90
CA GLN A 150 9.41 27.80 12.59
C GLN A 150 9.01 26.40 12.13
N ARG A 151 9.92 25.43 12.26
CA ARG A 151 9.67 24.02 11.93
C ARG A 151 8.47 23.46 12.70
N THR A 152 8.39 23.68 14.01
CA THR A 152 7.25 23.17 14.80
C THR A 152 5.92 23.79 14.37
N ILE A 153 5.91 25.07 13.99
CA ILE A 153 4.72 25.73 13.45
C ILE A 153 4.35 25.13 12.08
N GLU A 154 5.33 24.94 11.20
CA GLU A 154 5.13 24.34 9.88
C GLU A 154 4.59 22.91 9.98
N GLU A 155 5.10 22.10 10.92
CA GLU A 155 4.59 20.75 11.21
C GLU A 155 3.12 20.76 11.67
N VAL A 156 2.77 21.64 12.61
CA VAL A 156 1.37 21.80 13.08
C VAL A 156 0.44 22.23 11.95
N VAL A 157 0.87 23.18 11.12
CA VAL A 157 0.08 23.64 9.97
C VAL A 157 -0.07 22.53 8.95
N ALA A 158 0.99 21.78 8.65
CA ALA A 158 0.94 20.66 7.72
C ALA A 158 -0.02 19.56 8.20
N GLU A 159 0.04 19.20 9.48
CA GLU A 159 -0.89 18.21 10.08
C GLU A 159 -2.35 18.69 9.98
N PHE A 160 -2.60 19.96 10.31
CA PHE A 160 -3.93 20.55 10.18
C PHE A 160 -4.46 20.50 8.74
N LEU A 161 -3.62 20.85 7.75
CA LEU A 161 -3.99 20.84 6.34
C LEU A 161 -4.28 19.42 5.83
N VAL A 162 -3.45 18.44 6.20
CA VAL A 162 -3.69 17.03 5.85
C VAL A 162 -4.99 16.53 6.48
N LYS A 163 -5.24 16.85 7.75
CA LYS A 163 -6.48 16.48 8.44
C LYS A 163 -7.70 17.10 7.77
N LYS A 164 -7.61 18.37 7.36
CA LYS A 164 -8.67 19.06 6.61
C LYS A 164 -8.92 18.39 5.25
N GLN A 165 -7.87 18.05 4.51
CA GLN A 165 -8.00 17.37 3.21
C GLN A 165 -8.61 15.97 3.37
N ARG A 166 -8.20 15.19 4.36
CA ARG A 166 -8.79 13.86 4.63
C ARG A 166 -10.28 13.95 4.90
N LYS A 167 -10.72 14.87 5.76
CA LYS A 167 -12.15 15.10 6.02
C LYS A 167 -12.93 15.45 4.76
N LEU A 168 -12.39 16.33 3.91
CA LEU A 168 -13.02 16.68 2.64
C LEU A 168 -13.12 15.48 1.69
N MET A 169 -12.07 14.64 1.63
CA MET A 169 -12.11 13.41 0.83
C MET A 169 -13.13 12.40 1.37
N GLU A 170 -13.23 12.25 2.68
CA GLU A 170 -14.23 11.41 3.33
C GLU A 170 -15.65 11.88 3.00
N GLU A 171 -15.91 13.19 3.05
CA GLU A 171 -17.21 13.78 2.70
C GLU A 171 -17.54 13.62 1.22
N ILE A 172 -16.59 13.84 0.32
CA ILE A 172 -16.79 13.61 -1.12
C ILE A 172 -17.08 12.13 -1.40
N ASN A 173 -16.34 11.22 -0.75
CA ASN A 173 -16.55 9.79 -0.92
C ASN A 173 -17.90 9.34 -0.36
N SER A 174 -18.32 9.86 0.80
CA SER A 174 -19.64 9.52 1.35
C SER A 174 -20.78 10.00 0.45
N GLN A 175 -20.69 11.22 -0.10
CA GLN A 175 -21.66 11.75 -1.05
C GLN A 175 -21.72 10.94 -2.35
N ARG A 176 -20.57 10.49 -2.86
CA ARG A 176 -20.50 9.61 -4.04
C ARG A 176 -21.16 8.26 -3.76
N ILE A 177 -20.87 7.66 -2.62
CA ILE A 177 -21.45 6.40 -2.17
C ILE A 177 -22.98 6.53 -2.09
N THR A 178 -23.51 7.61 -1.49
CA THR A 178 -24.96 7.81 -1.42
C THR A 178 -25.59 8.00 -2.79
N ALA A 179 -24.95 8.75 -3.69
CA ALA A 179 -25.46 8.94 -5.05
C ALA A 179 -25.46 7.63 -5.86
N LEU A 180 -24.43 6.79 -5.71
CA LEU A 180 -24.40 5.46 -6.34
C LEU A 180 -25.50 4.56 -5.80
N ARG A 181 -25.74 4.55 -4.47
CA ARG A 181 -26.84 3.80 -3.87
C ARG A 181 -28.20 4.21 -4.44
N GLU A 182 -28.45 5.50 -4.61
CA GLU A 182 -29.68 5.99 -5.24
C GLU A 182 -29.83 5.50 -6.68
N GLN A 183 -28.77 5.58 -7.48
CA GLN A 183 -28.77 5.08 -8.87
C GLN A 183 -29.02 3.57 -8.95
N VAL A 184 -28.39 2.78 -8.09
CA VAL A 184 -28.59 1.33 -8.02
C VAL A 184 -30.03 1.03 -7.61
N PHE A 185 -30.57 1.74 -6.63
CA PHE A 185 -31.95 1.55 -6.16
C PHE A 185 -32.97 1.85 -7.26
N ASP A 186 -32.79 2.93 -8.02
CA ASP A 186 -33.65 3.25 -9.15
C ASP A 186 -33.58 2.17 -10.24
N LYS A 187 -32.37 1.66 -10.54
CA LYS A 187 -32.19 0.55 -11.51
C LYS A 187 -32.82 -0.75 -11.05
N VAL A 188 -32.72 -1.09 -9.76
CA VAL A 188 -33.37 -2.28 -9.20
C VAL A 188 -34.90 -2.15 -9.29
N ARG A 189 -35.45 -0.96 -9.01
CA ARG A 189 -36.89 -0.72 -9.15
C ARG A 189 -37.36 -0.83 -10.60
N GLU A 190 -36.63 -0.26 -11.55
CA GLU A 190 -36.89 -0.41 -12.99
C GLU A 190 -36.91 -1.90 -13.38
N PHE A 191 -35.93 -2.68 -12.94
CA PHE A 191 -35.85 -4.11 -13.22
C PHE A 191 -37.02 -4.89 -12.63
N GLN A 192 -37.41 -4.60 -11.39
CA GLN A 192 -38.59 -5.23 -10.75
C GLN A 192 -39.88 -4.94 -11.52
N MET A 193 -40.09 -3.70 -11.97
CA MET A 193 -41.27 -3.34 -12.78
C MET A 193 -41.27 -4.06 -14.14
N ILE A 194 -40.11 -4.18 -14.80
CA ILE A 194 -39.99 -4.91 -16.06
C ILE A 194 -40.31 -6.40 -15.83
N LYS A 195 -39.78 -7.00 -14.77
CA LYS A 195 -40.03 -8.40 -14.42
C LYS A 195 -41.53 -8.67 -14.19
N GLN A 196 -42.20 -7.84 -13.39
CA GLN A 196 -43.64 -7.97 -13.15
C GLN A 196 -44.46 -7.86 -14.44
N ASN A 197 -44.14 -6.87 -15.29
CA ASN A 197 -44.81 -6.72 -16.59
C ASN A 197 -44.59 -7.92 -17.52
N LEU A 198 -43.40 -8.52 -17.49
CA LEU A 198 -43.07 -9.72 -18.26
C LEU A 198 -43.86 -10.93 -17.76
N GLU A 199 -43.90 -11.14 -16.44
CA GLU A 199 -44.68 -12.21 -15.80
C GLU A 199 -46.19 -12.05 -16.08
N GLU A 200 -46.72 -10.82 -16.04
CA GLU A 200 -48.09 -10.53 -16.46
C GLU A 200 -48.33 -10.84 -17.94
N GLN A 201 -47.36 -10.55 -18.82
CA GLN A 201 -47.48 -10.85 -20.24
C GLN A 201 -47.44 -12.37 -20.50
N GLU A 202 -46.57 -13.10 -19.80
CA GLU A 202 -46.48 -14.56 -19.90
C GLU A 202 -47.73 -15.24 -19.36
N THR A 203 -48.24 -14.83 -18.20
CA THR A 203 -49.49 -15.36 -17.65
C THR A 203 -50.68 -15.11 -18.58
N ARG A 204 -50.77 -13.92 -19.20
CA ARG A 204 -51.76 -13.62 -20.24
C ARG A 204 -51.61 -14.53 -21.47
N ARG A 205 -50.38 -14.72 -21.97
CA ARG A 205 -50.11 -15.64 -23.10
C ARG A 205 -50.49 -17.07 -22.77
N VAL A 206 -50.14 -17.58 -21.59
CA VAL A 206 -50.50 -18.93 -21.13
C VAL A 206 -52.02 -19.08 -21.00
N ALA A 207 -52.71 -18.08 -20.47
CA ALA A 207 -54.18 -18.08 -20.41
C ALA A 207 -54.83 -18.10 -21.80
N GLU A 208 -54.29 -17.33 -22.76
CA GLU A 208 -54.76 -17.32 -24.15
C GLU A 208 -54.47 -18.64 -24.87
N MET A 209 -53.30 -19.25 -24.66
CA MET A 209 -53.01 -20.59 -25.17
C MET A 209 -53.98 -21.62 -24.57
N ARG A 210 -54.26 -21.54 -23.26
CA ARG A 210 -55.19 -22.44 -22.57
C ARG A 210 -56.62 -22.32 -23.13
N SER A 211 -57.09 -21.10 -23.40
CA SER A 211 -58.42 -20.87 -23.99
C SER A 211 -58.49 -21.36 -25.45
N ARG A 212 -57.41 -21.22 -26.24
CA ARG A 212 -57.30 -21.79 -27.59
C ARG A 212 -57.33 -23.33 -27.58
N VAL A 213 -56.63 -23.97 -26.65
CA VAL A 213 -56.64 -25.44 -26.49
C VAL A 213 -58.03 -25.96 -26.11
N GLN A 214 -58.72 -25.26 -25.20
CA GLN A 214 -60.09 -25.62 -24.79
C GLN A 214 -61.11 -25.42 -25.92
N SER A 215 -60.99 -24.35 -26.70
CA SER A 215 -61.88 -24.09 -27.85
C SER A 215 -61.61 -25.01 -29.06
N ALA A 216 -60.40 -25.54 -29.20
CA ALA A 216 -60.05 -26.54 -30.20
C ALA A 216 -60.55 -27.97 -29.89
N GLY A 217 -61.22 -28.19 -28.74
CA GLY A 217 -61.86 -29.46 -28.41
C GLY A 217 -60.90 -30.63 -28.14
N ILE A 218 -59.64 -30.35 -27.81
CA ILE A 218 -58.67 -31.38 -27.43
C ILE A 218 -59.01 -31.86 -26.01
N LYS A 219 -59.39 -33.14 -25.86
CA LYS A 219 -59.73 -33.75 -24.56
C LYS A 219 -58.59 -33.54 -23.57
N LYS A 220 -58.98 -33.14 -22.35
CA LYS A 220 -58.08 -32.96 -21.19
C LYS A 220 -57.17 -34.17 -21.03
N MET A 221 -55.85 -33.95 -21.06
CA MET A 221 -54.90 -34.84 -20.39
C MET A 221 -54.86 -34.48 -18.90
N ASP A 222 -54.68 -35.51 -18.08
CA ASP A 222 -54.88 -35.56 -16.64
C ASP A 222 -54.36 -34.37 -15.84
N ASP A 223 -55.15 -34.01 -14.82
CA ASP A 223 -54.85 -33.07 -13.74
C ASP A 223 -53.76 -33.63 -12.81
N SER A 224 -52.53 -33.76 -13.29
CA SER A 224 -51.34 -33.81 -12.45
C SER A 224 -50.50 -32.57 -12.73
N MET A 225 -50.95 -31.42 -12.22
CA MET A 225 -50.01 -30.32 -12.03
C MET A 225 -48.92 -30.83 -11.07
N PRO A 226 -47.61 -30.75 -11.40
CA PRO A 226 -46.65 -30.57 -10.32
C PRO A 226 -47.11 -29.29 -9.62
N GLU A 227 -47.18 -29.32 -8.29
CA GLU A 227 -47.42 -28.13 -7.47
C GLU A 227 -46.78 -26.93 -8.15
N SER A 228 -47.58 -25.90 -8.45
CA SER A 228 -47.03 -24.58 -8.71
C SER A 228 -45.96 -24.37 -7.65
N PRO A 229 -44.69 -24.15 -8.01
CA PRO A 229 -43.69 -23.89 -6.99
C PRO A 229 -44.28 -22.75 -6.18
N GLN A 230 -44.53 -22.99 -4.90
CA GLN A 230 -44.77 -21.90 -3.98
C GLN A 230 -43.55 -21.01 -4.19
N LEU A 231 -43.78 -19.90 -4.88
CA LEU A 231 -42.78 -18.86 -5.06
C LEU A 231 -42.39 -18.52 -3.64
N ILE A 232 -41.18 -18.94 -3.27
CA ILE A 232 -40.53 -18.57 -2.03
C ILE A 232 -40.49 -17.05 -2.10
N ALA A 233 -41.48 -16.42 -1.47
CA ALA A 233 -41.64 -14.98 -1.36
C ALA A 233 -40.68 -14.40 -0.31
N ASP A 234 -39.71 -15.21 0.14
CA ASP A 234 -38.82 -14.94 1.26
C ASP A 234 -37.35 -14.84 0.84
N GLU A 235 -37.06 -14.41 -0.39
CA GLU A 235 -35.72 -13.87 -0.68
C GLU A 235 -35.80 -12.35 -0.79
N TYR A 236 -34.92 -11.68 -0.04
CA TYR A 236 -34.72 -10.23 0.06
C TYR A 236 -35.54 -9.49 1.13
N SER A 237 -35.57 -9.99 2.37
CA SER A 237 -35.68 -9.07 3.53
C SER A 237 -34.44 -8.18 3.69
N ASP A 238 -33.33 -8.55 3.02
CA ASP A 238 -32.00 -7.99 3.26
C ASP A 238 -31.45 -7.28 2.02
N LEU A 239 -32.30 -6.48 1.35
CA LEU A 239 -31.89 -5.62 0.23
C LEU A 239 -30.72 -4.71 0.63
N ASP A 240 -30.72 -4.23 1.87
CA ASP A 240 -29.64 -3.41 2.44
C ASP A 240 -28.30 -4.16 2.51
N ILE A 241 -28.30 -5.47 2.83
CA ILE A 241 -27.09 -6.29 2.92
C ILE A 241 -26.55 -6.59 1.51
N PHE A 242 -27.42 -6.84 0.53
CA PHE A 242 -27.02 -7.01 -0.86
C PHE A 242 -26.41 -5.73 -1.45
N LEU A 243 -27.03 -4.58 -1.19
CA LEU A 243 -26.54 -3.27 -1.63
C LEU A 243 -25.20 -2.92 -0.98
N ASP A 244 -25.01 -3.23 0.31
CA ASP A 244 -23.73 -3.04 0.99
C ASP A 244 -22.61 -3.91 0.42
N ASN A 245 -22.91 -5.16 0.06
CA ASN A 245 -21.94 -6.06 -0.57
C ASN A 245 -21.59 -5.63 -2.01
N ALA A 246 -22.57 -5.24 -2.83
CA ALA A 246 -22.33 -4.76 -4.19
C ALA A 246 -21.51 -3.45 -4.21
N MET A 247 -21.82 -2.53 -3.29
CA MET A 247 -21.08 -1.29 -3.09
C MET A 247 -19.63 -1.53 -2.62
N PHE A 248 -19.41 -2.52 -1.76
CA PHE A 248 -18.07 -2.94 -1.33
C PHE A 248 -17.25 -3.46 -2.52
N GLU A 249 -17.85 -4.24 -3.42
CA GLU A 249 -17.16 -4.74 -4.61
C GLU A 249 -16.82 -3.63 -5.62
N GLU A 250 -17.72 -2.67 -5.84
CA GLU A 250 -17.50 -1.55 -6.76
C GLU A 250 -16.44 -0.55 -6.24
N THR A 251 -16.36 -0.34 -4.92
CA THR A 251 -15.30 0.50 -4.31
C THR A 251 -13.91 -0.12 -4.39
N LEU A 252 -13.80 -1.45 -4.46
CA LEU A 252 -12.53 -2.15 -4.64
C LEU A 252 -12.07 -2.17 -6.11
N ASN A 253 -13.00 -2.16 -7.07
CA ASN A 253 -12.71 -2.17 -8.51
C ASN A 253 -13.66 -1.24 -9.28
N PRO A 254 -13.38 0.08 -9.33
CA PRO A 254 -14.22 0.98 -10.10
C PRO A 254 -14.05 0.73 -11.61
N GLY A 255 -15.07 0.16 -12.26
CA GLY A 255 -15.23 0.12 -13.72
C GLY A 255 -14.89 -1.18 -14.46
N LEU A 256 -15.22 -2.35 -13.88
CA LEU A 256 -15.26 -3.63 -14.60
C LEU A 256 -16.66 -3.90 -15.16
#